data_AF-A0A382XI83-F1
#
_entry.id   AF-A0A382XI83-F1
#
_cell.length_a   1.000
_cell.length_b   1.000
_cell.length_c   1.000
_cell.angle_alpha   90.00
_cell.angle_beta   90.00
_cell.angle_gamma   90.00
#
_symmetry.space_group_name_H-M   'P 1'
#
loop_
_entity.id
_entity.type
_entity.pdbx_description
1 polymer ?
#
loop_
_entity_poly.entity_id
_entity_poly.type
_entity_poly.pdbx_seq_one_letter_code
_entity_poly.pdbx_strand_id
1 'polypeptide(L)'
;MPFENNKRITRRRSSAGPTPPRRPAGNSSEFNNRQNQGPRPTFLTLRDHGKVFVADLPNLSDGQLAHISKEANEVLNSLEKRLDDLENESNLSSPENDTLIKASTKRDVTLRFIKSIEEEQEHRKNNPALRDAASESLPRTFLEVARHRLPGATFDSLLREALEACSVDDQVEEESVRERSKETVKIMDIPSSNTNTSLIVSINSESSNSNEN
;
A
#
# COMPACT_ATOMS: atom_id res chain seq x y z
N MET A 1 40.70 -71.48 -1.92
CA MET A 1 40.76 -70.51 -0.80
C MET A 1 40.12 -69.20 -1.27
N PRO A 2 39.59 -68.36 -0.36
CA PRO A 2 38.95 -67.07 -0.68
C PRO A 2 40.00 -65.96 -0.96
N PHE A 3 39.67 -64.71 -1.34
CA PHE A 3 38.38 -64.00 -1.37
C PHE A 3 37.98 -63.59 -2.82
N GLU A 4 37.50 -62.42 -3.26
CA GLU A 4 37.28 -61.06 -2.69
C GLU A 4 35.99 -60.40 -3.26
N ASN A 5 35.70 -59.15 -2.88
CA ASN A 5 34.41 -58.48 -3.03
C ASN A 5 34.29 -57.59 -4.29
N ASN A 6 33.42 -57.95 -5.24
CA ASN A 6 32.96 -57.01 -6.28
C ASN A 6 31.74 -56.17 -5.80
N LYS A 7 31.95 -55.30 -4.81
CA LYS A 7 30.91 -54.34 -4.35
C LYS A 7 30.77 -53.18 -5.34
N ARG A 8 29.65 -53.15 -6.08
CA ARG A 8 29.31 -52.07 -7.03
C ARG A 8 29.33 -50.70 -6.35
N ILE A 9 30.31 -49.86 -6.70
CA ILE A 9 30.47 -48.51 -6.14
C ILE A 9 29.30 -47.63 -6.58
N THR A 10 28.44 -47.27 -5.62
CA THR A 10 27.55 -46.12 -5.74
C THR A 10 28.32 -44.88 -5.27
N ARG A 11 28.71 -44.03 -6.22
CA ARG A 11 29.50 -42.81 -5.96
C ARG A 11 28.68 -41.81 -5.16
N ARG A 12 28.77 -41.87 -3.82
CA ARG A 12 28.08 -40.97 -2.88
C ARG A 12 28.33 -39.51 -3.28
N ARG A 13 27.25 -38.77 -3.59
CA ARG A 13 27.29 -37.32 -3.76
C ARG A 13 27.30 -36.67 -2.38
N SER A 14 28.50 -36.41 -1.85
CA SER A 14 28.70 -35.59 -0.65
C SER A 14 28.47 -34.11 -1.00
N SER A 15 27.20 -33.73 -1.21
CA SER A 15 26.78 -32.36 -1.53
C SER A 15 25.61 -31.89 -0.65
N ALA A 16 25.55 -32.38 0.59
CA ALA A 16 24.76 -31.76 1.64
C ALA A 16 25.63 -30.68 2.30
N GLY A 17 25.18 -29.43 2.25
CA GLY A 17 25.82 -28.33 2.99
C GLY A 17 25.65 -28.49 4.50
N PRO A 18 26.33 -27.66 5.32
CA PRO A 18 26.20 -27.70 6.77
C PRO A 18 24.74 -27.50 7.19
N THR A 19 24.16 -28.50 7.85
CA THR A 19 22.79 -28.39 8.39
C THR A 19 22.75 -27.32 9.48
N PRO A 20 21.80 -26.37 9.44
CA PRO A 20 21.75 -25.29 10.42
C PRO A 20 21.55 -25.84 11.84
N PRO A 21 22.14 -25.20 12.87
CA PRO A 21 22.08 -25.70 14.23
C PRO A 21 20.62 -25.69 14.74
N ARG A 22 20.16 -26.85 15.24
CA ARG A 22 18.90 -26.94 15.97
C ARG A 22 18.98 -26.03 17.20
N ARG A 23 18.09 -25.04 17.31
CA ARG A 23 17.89 -24.32 18.58
C ARG A 23 17.52 -25.33 19.67
N PRO A 24 18.07 -25.22 20.89
CA PRO A 24 17.68 -26.08 22.00
C PRO A 24 16.20 -25.84 22.33
N ALA A 25 15.48 -26.93 22.65
CA ALA A 25 14.12 -26.81 23.13
C ALA A 25 14.14 -26.19 24.54
N GLY A 26 13.50 -25.03 24.69
CA GLY A 26 13.30 -24.44 26.01
C GLY A 26 12.27 -25.25 26.79
N ASN A 27 12.67 -25.80 27.94
CA ASN A 27 11.72 -26.39 28.88
C ASN A 27 10.77 -25.31 29.39
N SER A 28 9.51 -25.37 28.96
CA SER A 28 8.39 -24.73 29.64
C SER A 28 7.28 -25.76 29.76
N SER A 29 7.04 -26.23 30.98
CA SER A 29 6.09 -27.28 31.31
C SER A 29 4.68 -26.72 31.46
N GLU A 30 3.74 -27.25 30.69
CA GLU A 30 2.28 -27.19 30.90
C GLU A 30 1.67 -25.77 30.88
N PHE A 31 0.77 -25.42 29.96
CA PHE A 31 -0.55 -26.05 29.81
C PHE A 31 -1.12 -25.95 28.38
N ASN A 32 -2.13 -26.78 28.08
CA ASN A 32 -3.05 -26.66 26.93
C ASN A 32 -2.52 -26.77 25.49
N ASN A 33 -2.15 -28.02 25.14
CA ASN A 33 -2.62 -28.74 23.94
C ASN A 33 -2.76 -28.00 22.57
N ARG A 34 -1.91 -28.44 21.63
CA ARG A 34 -2.32 -28.79 20.24
C ARG A 34 -2.79 -27.66 19.29
N GLN A 35 -2.12 -26.52 19.28
CA GLN A 35 -2.03 -25.74 18.02
C GLN A 35 -0.78 -26.18 17.25
N ASN A 36 -1.00 -26.81 16.09
CA ASN A 36 0.06 -27.34 15.23
C ASN A 36 0.92 -26.21 14.65
N GLN A 37 2.22 -26.45 14.43
CA GLN A 37 3.07 -25.58 13.62
C GLN A 37 2.81 -25.81 12.12
N GLY A 38 1.59 -25.50 11.69
CA GLY A 38 1.25 -25.26 10.29
C GLY A 38 1.20 -23.76 9.98
N PRO A 39 0.71 -23.36 8.79
CA PRO A 39 0.32 -21.98 8.52
C PRO A 39 -0.63 -21.46 9.59
N ARG A 40 -0.53 -20.17 9.94
CA ARG A 40 -1.48 -19.54 10.87
C ARG A 40 -2.92 -19.70 10.35
N PRO A 41 -3.91 -19.98 11.22
CA PRO A 41 -5.30 -20.05 10.78
C PRO A 41 -5.75 -18.67 10.32
N THR A 42 -6.08 -18.54 9.03
CA THR A 42 -6.61 -17.31 8.39
C THR A 42 -8.06 -17.00 8.78
N PHE A 43 -8.48 -17.42 9.98
CA PHE A 43 -9.84 -17.23 10.47
C PHE A 43 -9.87 -17.08 11.99
N LEU A 44 -10.68 -16.12 12.45
CA LEU A 44 -11.04 -15.92 13.83
C LEU A 44 -12.33 -16.69 14.13
N THR A 45 -12.36 -17.50 15.20
CA THR A 45 -13.58 -18.19 15.64
C THR A 45 -14.36 -17.31 16.61
N LEU A 46 -15.37 -16.60 16.12
CA LEU A 46 -16.29 -15.82 16.96
C LEU A 46 -17.44 -16.71 17.45
N ARG A 47 -17.75 -16.59 18.75
CA ARG A 47 -18.71 -17.44 19.47
C ARG A 47 -20.06 -17.55 18.76
N ASP A 48 -20.57 -16.42 18.28
CA ASP A 48 -21.93 -16.30 17.75
C ASP A 48 -21.95 -16.05 16.23
N HIS A 49 -20.78 -16.02 15.56
CA HIS A 49 -20.63 -15.73 14.13
C HIS A 49 -19.80 -16.79 13.37
N GLY A 50 -19.26 -17.80 14.06
CA GLY A 50 -18.54 -18.92 13.44
C GLY A 50 -17.10 -18.59 13.05
N LYS A 51 -16.61 -19.20 11.96
CA LYS A 51 -15.28 -18.93 11.39
C LYS A 51 -15.36 -17.68 10.50
N VAL A 52 -14.95 -16.54 11.04
CA VAL A 52 -14.75 -15.32 10.26
C VAL A 52 -13.36 -15.40 9.63
N PHE A 53 -13.29 -15.57 8.32
CA PHE A 53 -12.01 -15.50 7.61
C PHE A 53 -11.46 -14.07 7.70
N VAL A 54 -10.29 -13.93 8.32
CA VAL A 54 -9.54 -12.68 8.29
C VAL A 54 -8.68 -12.78 7.04
N ALA A 55 -8.92 -11.89 6.07
CA ALA A 55 -8.01 -11.76 4.96
C ALA A 55 -6.64 -11.32 5.52
N ASP A 56 -5.60 -12.14 5.30
CA ASP A 56 -4.22 -11.73 5.54
C ASP A 56 -3.86 -10.67 4.50
N LEU A 57 -4.28 -9.42 4.72
CA LEU A 57 -4.05 -8.31 3.77
C LEU A 57 -2.58 -8.20 3.33
N PRO A 58 -1.56 -8.36 4.22
CA PRO A 58 -0.14 -8.39 3.83
C PRO A 58 0.28 -9.53 2.88
N ASN A 59 -0.49 -10.62 2.81
CA ASN A 59 -0.21 -11.78 1.94
C ASN A 59 -0.95 -11.70 0.59
N LEU A 60 -1.85 -10.75 0.40
CA LEU A 60 -2.58 -10.52 -0.86
C LEU A 60 -1.79 -9.57 -1.77
N SER A 61 -1.85 -9.77 -3.09
CA SER A 61 -1.29 -8.83 -4.06
C SER A 61 -2.13 -7.56 -4.21
N ASP A 62 -1.57 -6.48 -4.75
CA ASP A 62 -2.29 -5.21 -4.91
C ASP A 62 -3.54 -5.36 -5.81
N GLY A 63 -3.47 -6.22 -6.83
CA GLY A 63 -4.63 -6.57 -7.66
C GLY A 63 -5.71 -7.34 -6.91
N GLN A 64 -5.35 -8.18 -5.95
CA GLN A 64 -6.30 -8.85 -5.06
C GLN A 64 -6.92 -7.87 -4.06
N LEU A 65 -6.13 -6.96 -3.48
CA LEU A 65 -6.63 -5.90 -2.60
C LEU A 65 -7.60 -4.96 -3.33
N ALA A 66 -7.31 -4.59 -4.59
CA ALA A 66 -8.21 -3.80 -5.41
C ALA A 66 -9.52 -4.53 -5.73
N HIS A 67 -9.46 -5.83 -6.07
CA HIS A 67 -10.65 -6.65 -6.33
C HIS A 67 -11.52 -6.80 -5.08
N ILE A 68 -10.92 -7.11 -3.93
CA ILE A 68 -11.64 -7.31 -2.66
C ILE A 68 -12.19 -5.98 -2.14
N SER A 69 -11.50 -4.85 -2.35
CA SER A 69 -12.06 -3.52 -2.06
C SER A 69 -13.32 -3.24 -2.89
N LYS A 70 -13.32 -3.58 -4.19
CA LYS A 70 -14.51 -3.45 -5.04
C LYS A 70 -15.67 -4.30 -4.54
N GLU A 71 -15.44 -5.57 -4.21
CA GLU A 71 -16.47 -6.46 -3.64
C GLU A 71 -16.99 -5.96 -2.29
N ALA A 72 -16.11 -5.46 -1.41
CA ALA A 72 -16.50 -4.91 -0.11
C ALA A 72 -17.36 -3.64 -0.27
N ASN A 73 -17.08 -2.78 -1.26
CA ASN A 73 -17.91 -1.63 -1.59
C ASN A 73 -19.27 -2.04 -2.19
N GLU A 74 -19.33 -3.07 -3.03
CA GLU A 74 -20.60 -3.62 -3.54
C GLU A 74 -21.46 -4.20 -2.41
N VAL A 75 -20.84 -4.90 -1.44
CA VAL A 75 -21.51 -5.37 -0.22
C VAL A 75 -21.95 -4.21 0.67
N LEU A 76 -21.14 -3.15 0.81
CA LEU A 76 -21.50 -1.95 1.57
C LEU A 76 -22.75 -1.28 0.98
N ASN A 77 -22.74 -0.97 -0.32
CA ASN A 77 -23.89 -0.38 -1.02
C ASN A 77 -25.15 -1.24 -0.89
N SER A 78 -25.01 -2.57 -0.93
CA SER A 78 -26.14 -3.50 -0.74
C SER A 78 -26.62 -3.58 0.72
N LEU A 79 -25.78 -3.27 1.72
CA LEU A 79 -26.17 -3.19 3.12
C LEU A 79 -26.82 -1.84 3.45
N GLU A 80 -26.32 -0.75 2.87
CA GLU A 80 -26.87 0.60 3.06
C GLU A 80 -28.27 0.70 2.47
N LYS A 81 -28.47 0.32 1.19
CA LYS A 81 -29.82 0.26 0.62
C LYS A 81 -30.77 -0.61 1.46
N ARG A 82 -30.29 -1.75 1.96
CA ARG A 82 -31.12 -2.65 2.79
C ARG A 82 -31.46 -2.04 4.17
N LEU A 83 -30.60 -1.17 4.71
CA LEU A 83 -30.92 -0.40 5.91
C LEU A 83 -31.96 0.67 5.59
N ASP A 84 -31.81 1.40 4.48
CA ASP A 84 -32.81 2.37 4.02
C ASP A 84 -34.19 1.68 3.83
N ASP A 85 -34.24 0.53 3.15
CA ASP A 85 -35.45 -0.25 2.95
C ASP A 85 -36.10 -0.63 4.32
N LEU A 86 -35.31 -1.11 5.30
CA LEU A 86 -35.77 -1.52 6.63
C LEU A 86 -36.16 -0.35 7.56
N GLU A 87 -35.55 0.83 7.41
CA GLU A 87 -35.88 2.02 8.20
C GLU A 87 -37.17 2.69 7.68
N ASN A 88 -37.46 2.57 6.38
CA ASN A 88 -38.72 3.02 5.79
C ASN A 88 -39.91 2.10 6.13
N GLU A 89 -39.70 0.79 6.33
CA GLU A 89 -40.71 -0.19 6.77
C GLU A 89 -41.04 -0.05 8.28
N SER A 90 -41.47 1.16 8.66
CA SER A 90 -41.62 1.70 10.02
C SER A 90 -42.72 1.08 10.92
N ASN A 91 -43.16 -0.15 10.65
CA ASN A 91 -44.01 -0.96 11.53
C ASN A 91 -43.21 -2.08 12.23
N LEU A 92 -41.94 -1.79 12.59
CA LEU A 92 -40.94 -2.80 12.94
C LEU A 92 -41.38 -3.77 14.05
N SER A 93 -41.66 -5.00 13.64
CA SER A 93 -41.79 -6.17 14.50
C SER A 93 -40.49 -6.46 15.24
N SER A 94 -40.56 -7.16 16.37
CA SER A 94 -39.36 -7.54 17.14
C SER A 94 -38.24 -8.21 16.31
N PRO A 95 -38.49 -9.19 15.42
CA PRO A 95 -37.47 -9.76 14.54
C PRO A 95 -36.93 -8.80 13.46
N GLU A 96 -37.65 -7.74 13.09
CA GLU A 96 -37.18 -6.75 12.11
C GLU A 96 -36.17 -5.78 12.76
N ASN A 97 -36.45 -5.31 13.98
CA ASN A 97 -35.45 -4.60 14.80
C ASN A 97 -34.17 -5.43 14.98
N ASP A 98 -34.34 -6.72 15.27
CA ASP A 98 -33.25 -7.68 15.43
C ASP A 98 -32.49 -7.96 14.11
N THR A 99 -33.09 -7.62 12.96
CA THR A 99 -32.49 -7.71 11.62
C THR A 99 -31.77 -6.39 11.26
N LEU A 100 -32.36 -5.24 11.60
CA LEU A 100 -31.78 -3.91 11.46
C LEU A 100 -30.44 -3.82 12.23
N ILE A 101 -30.41 -4.23 13.50
CA ILE A 101 -29.19 -4.26 14.33
C ILE A 101 -28.09 -5.12 13.67
N LYS A 102 -28.45 -6.28 13.09
CA LYS A 102 -27.50 -7.18 12.43
C LYS A 102 -27.02 -6.63 11.07
N ALA A 103 -27.86 -5.89 10.35
CA ALA A 103 -27.47 -5.21 9.10
C ALA A 103 -26.54 -4.02 9.40
N SER A 104 -26.87 -3.21 10.40
CA SER A 104 -26.06 -2.09 10.88
C SER A 104 -24.68 -2.55 11.35
N THR A 105 -24.63 -3.59 12.21
CA THR A 105 -23.36 -4.19 12.66
C THR A 105 -22.51 -4.71 11.48
N LYS A 106 -23.15 -5.26 10.43
CA LYS A 106 -22.43 -5.70 9.22
C LYS A 106 -21.88 -4.52 8.42
N ARG A 107 -22.65 -3.44 8.25
CA ARG A 107 -22.19 -2.20 7.59
C ARG A 107 -20.94 -1.67 8.30
N ASP A 108 -21.00 -1.58 9.63
CA ASP A 108 -19.89 -1.14 10.48
C ASP A 108 -18.61 -1.99 10.34
N VAL A 109 -18.77 -3.31 10.25
CA VAL A 109 -17.65 -4.23 10.03
C VAL A 109 -17.09 -4.09 8.61
N THR A 110 -17.94 -3.95 7.59
CA THR A 110 -17.52 -3.74 6.20
C THR A 110 -16.78 -2.41 6.03
N LEU A 111 -17.25 -1.32 6.64
CA LEU A 111 -16.57 -0.02 6.64
C LEU A 111 -15.16 -0.11 7.24
N ARG A 112 -15.00 -0.80 8.38
CA ARG A 112 -13.69 -1.03 9.01
C ARG A 112 -12.79 -1.91 8.12
N PHE A 113 -13.35 -2.91 7.45
CA PHE A 113 -12.61 -3.79 6.54
C PHE A 113 -12.10 -3.04 5.29
N ILE A 114 -12.92 -2.19 4.68
CA ILE A 114 -12.51 -1.30 3.57
C ILE A 114 -11.35 -0.41 4.03
N LYS A 115 -11.49 0.25 5.18
CA LYS A 115 -10.41 1.09 5.75
C LYS A 115 -9.11 0.32 5.99
N SER A 116 -9.18 -0.93 6.46
CA SER A 116 -7.98 -1.77 6.62
C SER A 116 -7.32 -2.14 5.28
N ILE A 117 -8.08 -2.27 4.19
CA ILE A 117 -7.52 -2.45 2.84
C ILE A 117 -6.82 -1.17 2.37
N GLU A 118 -7.42 0.00 2.62
CA GLU A 118 -6.83 1.30 2.28
C GLU A 118 -5.53 1.55 3.05
N GLU A 119 -5.50 1.27 4.35
CA GLU A 119 -4.31 1.37 5.22
C GLU A 119 -3.17 0.45 4.73
N GLU A 120 -3.46 -0.80 4.33
CA GLU A 120 -2.46 -1.71 3.76
C GLU A 120 -1.97 -1.23 2.39
N GLN A 121 -2.84 -0.71 1.52
CA GLN A 121 -2.44 -0.15 0.23
C GLN A 121 -1.58 1.12 0.39
N GLU A 122 -1.89 1.97 1.36
CA GLU A 122 -1.07 3.15 1.68
C GLU A 122 0.29 2.74 2.27
N HIS A 123 0.31 1.79 3.20
CA HIS A 123 1.53 1.24 3.77
C HIS A 123 2.49 0.70 2.69
N ARG A 124 1.97 0.08 1.63
CA ARG A 124 2.77 -0.35 0.46
C ARG A 124 3.28 0.80 -0.38
N LYS A 125 2.43 1.78 -0.71
CA LYS A 125 2.83 2.99 -1.47
C LYS A 125 3.93 3.78 -0.75
N ASN A 126 3.87 3.80 0.59
CA ASN A 126 4.82 4.49 1.45
C ASN A 126 6.04 3.62 1.84
N ASN A 127 6.10 2.35 1.45
CA ASN A 127 7.23 1.47 1.77
C ASN A 127 8.49 1.89 0.98
N PRO A 128 9.58 2.36 1.63
CA PRO A 128 10.76 2.83 0.93
C PRO A 128 11.41 1.74 0.08
N ALA A 129 11.46 0.49 0.55
CA ALA A 129 12.06 -0.61 -0.21
C ALA A 129 11.32 -0.93 -1.52
N LEU A 130 10.00 -0.68 -1.60
CA LEU A 130 9.26 -0.79 -2.86
C LEU A 130 9.47 0.43 -3.76
N ARG A 131 9.58 1.63 -3.18
CA ARG A 131 9.87 2.87 -3.93
C ARG A 131 11.28 2.86 -4.52
N ASP A 132 12.29 2.43 -3.77
CA ASP A 132 13.69 2.33 -4.19
C ASP A 132 13.86 1.24 -5.25
N ALA A 133 13.21 0.09 -5.07
CA ALA A 133 13.19 -0.96 -6.09
C ALA A 133 12.51 -0.47 -7.39
N ALA A 134 11.44 0.31 -7.31
CA ALA A 134 10.77 0.87 -8.50
C ALA A 134 11.59 1.98 -9.18
N SER A 135 12.23 2.86 -8.41
CA SER A 135 13.03 3.97 -8.92
C SER A 135 14.35 3.53 -9.56
N GLU A 136 14.94 2.42 -9.11
CA GLU A 136 16.09 1.82 -9.80
C GLU A 136 15.64 0.95 -10.98
N SER A 137 14.68 0.03 -10.78
CA SER A 137 14.40 -1.03 -11.77
C SER A 137 13.78 -0.51 -13.08
N LEU A 138 12.92 0.52 -13.05
CA LEU A 138 12.29 1.03 -14.27
C LEU A 138 13.32 1.75 -15.19
N PRO A 139 14.12 2.72 -14.72
CA PRO A 139 15.21 3.28 -15.52
C PRO A 139 16.26 2.24 -15.92
N ARG A 140 16.62 1.32 -15.02
CA ARG A 140 17.63 0.28 -15.30
C ARG A 140 17.19 -0.69 -16.39
N THR A 141 15.93 -1.16 -16.36
CA THR A 141 15.38 -2.02 -17.43
C THR A 141 15.18 -1.25 -18.73
N PHE A 142 14.79 0.04 -18.68
CA PHE A 142 14.73 0.89 -19.88
C PHE A 142 16.10 1.04 -20.54
N LEU A 143 17.16 1.36 -19.76
CA LEU A 143 18.53 1.48 -20.26
C LEU A 143 19.07 0.14 -20.80
N GLU A 144 18.76 -0.98 -20.16
CA GLU A 144 19.15 -2.32 -20.63
C GLU A 144 18.45 -2.68 -21.96
N VAL A 145 17.15 -2.39 -22.10
CA VAL A 145 16.43 -2.54 -23.36
C VAL A 145 16.98 -1.61 -24.44
N ALA A 146 17.27 -0.34 -24.12
CA ALA A 146 17.85 0.61 -25.06
C ALA A 146 19.24 0.16 -25.55
N ARG A 147 20.10 -0.31 -24.64
CA ARG A 147 21.42 -0.90 -24.95
C ARG A 147 21.33 -2.14 -25.85
N HIS A 148 20.23 -2.88 -25.80
CA HIS A 148 19.95 -4.02 -26.68
C HIS A 148 19.29 -3.66 -28.01
N ARG A 149 18.81 -2.42 -28.20
CA ARG A 149 18.08 -1.97 -29.40
C ARG A 149 18.83 -0.94 -30.23
N LEU A 150 19.73 -0.18 -29.62
CA LEU A 150 20.60 0.79 -30.28
C LEU A 150 21.99 0.19 -30.51
N PRO A 151 22.69 0.55 -31.61
CA PRO A 151 24.12 0.33 -31.74
C PRO A 151 24.88 0.90 -30.53
N GLY A 152 25.85 0.17 -29.97
CA GLY A 152 26.53 0.56 -28.73
C GLY A 152 27.09 1.99 -28.77
N ALA A 153 27.73 2.38 -29.87
CA ALA A 153 28.25 3.74 -30.04
C ALA A 153 27.18 4.85 -30.03
N THR A 154 25.95 4.59 -30.49
CA THR A 154 24.87 5.58 -30.42
C THR A 154 24.21 5.60 -29.04
N PHE A 155 24.08 4.44 -28.38
CA PHE A 155 23.64 4.36 -26.98
C PHE A 155 24.60 5.12 -26.05
N ASP A 156 25.90 4.82 -26.11
CA ASP A 156 26.92 5.43 -25.24
C ASP A 156 27.11 6.94 -25.52
N SER A 157 26.77 7.41 -26.74
CA SER A 157 26.78 8.84 -27.07
C SER A 157 25.55 9.57 -26.51
N LEU A 158 24.35 9.05 -26.77
CA LEU A 158 23.10 9.63 -26.25
C LEU A 158 23.04 9.59 -24.71
N LEU A 159 23.59 8.54 -24.08
CA LEU A 159 23.69 8.45 -22.63
C LEU A 159 24.65 9.51 -22.07
N ARG A 160 25.76 9.80 -22.75
CA ARG A 160 26.68 10.88 -22.35
C ARG A 160 26.00 12.24 -22.50
N GLU A 161 25.38 12.49 -23.64
CA GLU A 161 24.66 13.75 -23.94
C GLU A 161 23.56 14.03 -22.91
N ALA A 162 22.77 13.02 -22.54
CA ALA A 162 21.73 13.16 -21.51
C ALA A 162 22.31 13.41 -20.10
N LEU A 163 23.39 12.72 -19.72
CA LEU A 163 24.06 12.95 -18.42
C LEU A 163 24.75 14.32 -18.36
N GLU A 164 25.33 14.77 -19.46
CA GLU A 164 25.96 16.09 -19.58
C GLU A 164 24.90 17.20 -19.48
N ALA A 165 23.75 17.06 -20.15
CA ALA A 165 22.61 17.97 -20.03
C ALA A 165 22.10 18.09 -18.59
N CYS A 166 21.79 16.98 -17.91
CA CYS A 166 21.33 17.02 -16.51
C CYS A 166 22.36 17.65 -15.57
N SER A 167 23.67 17.44 -15.82
CA SER A 167 24.73 18.04 -15.00
C SER A 167 24.85 19.56 -15.14
N VAL A 168 24.27 20.16 -16.20
CA VAL A 168 24.16 21.62 -16.35
C VAL A 168 22.99 22.16 -15.53
N ASP A 169 21.84 21.47 -15.55
CA ASP A 169 20.65 21.88 -14.79
C ASP A 169 20.92 21.91 -13.26
N ASP A 170 21.61 20.90 -12.73
CA ASP A 170 22.05 20.83 -11.32
C ASP A 170 22.88 22.08 -10.90
N GLN A 171 23.73 22.59 -11.79
CA GLN A 171 24.56 23.78 -11.49
C GLN A 171 23.72 25.06 -11.48
N VAL A 172 22.75 25.20 -12.38
CA VAL A 172 21.86 26.37 -12.45
C VAL A 172 20.97 26.46 -11.20
N GLU A 173 20.49 25.33 -10.68
CA GLU A 173 19.75 25.32 -9.41
C GLU A 173 20.65 25.72 -8.21
N GLU A 174 21.88 25.20 -8.09
CA GLU A 174 22.82 25.59 -7.03
C GLU A 174 23.16 27.09 -7.04
N GLU A 175 23.38 27.69 -8.21
CA GLU A 175 23.67 29.13 -8.30
C GLU A 175 22.46 29.98 -7.90
N SER A 176 21.25 29.61 -8.33
CA SER A 176 20.02 30.35 -8.00
C SER A 176 19.75 30.45 -6.49
N VAL A 177 20.11 29.40 -5.73
CA VAL A 177 20.00 29.36 -4.26
C VAL A 177 21.12 30.19 -3.61
N ARG A 178 22.32 30.21 -4.20
CA ARG A 178 23.45 31.02 -3.71
C ARG A 178 23.31 32.52 -3.97
N GLU A 179 22.55 32.95 -4.98
CA GLU A 179 22.27 34.39 -5.19
C GLU A 179 21.20 34.91 -4.23
N ARG A 180 20.10 34.17 -4.05
CA ARG A 180 19.00 34.54 -3.14
C ARG A 180 19.42 34.74 -1.68
N SER A 181 20.57 34.20 -1.27
CA SER A 181 21.13 34.37 0.09
C SER A 181 22.00 35.61 0.28
N LYS A 182 22.26 36.41 -0.77
CA LYS A 182 23.17 37.57 -0.72
C LYS A 182 22.48 38.94 -0.74
N GLU A 183 21.18 39.01 -1.02
CA GLU A 183 20.43 40.28 -1.06
C GLU A 183 20.13 40.84 0.35
N THR A 184 21.14 41.53 0.89
CA THR A 184 21.14 42.47 2.02
C THR A 184 19.84 42.60 2.83
N VAL A 185 19.80 41.98 4.02
CA VAL A 185 18.78 42.28 5.04
C VAL A 185 18.98 43.70 5.58
N LYS A 186 18.32 44.69 4.97
CA LYS A 186 18.13 46.01 5.57
C LYS A 186 17.02 45.91 6.62
N ILE A 187 17.42 45.69 7.87
CA ILE A 187 16.52 45.80 9.02
C ILE A 187 16.00 47.24 9.07
N MET A 188 14.69 47.41 9.03
CA MET A 188 14.01 48.69 9.20
C MET A 188 12.92 48.49 10.26
N ASP A 189 13.01 49.23 11.36
CA ASP A 189 12.24 48.95 12.57
C ASP A 189 10.73 49.19 12.37
N ILE A 190 9.92 48.30 12.97
CA ILE A 190 8.46 48.30 12.84
C ILE A 190 7.83 49.03 14.04
N PRO A 191 7.17 50.18 13.86
CA PRO A 191 6.30 50.73 14.89
C PRO A 191 4.99 49.93 14.93
N SER A 192 4.68 49.29 16.06
CA SER A 192 3.41 48.57 16.24
C SER A 192 2.22 49.52 16.28
N SER A 193 1.16 49.22 15.53
CA SER A 193 -0.19 49.65 15.86
C SER A 193 -1.23 48.63 15.37
N ASN A 194 -2.39 48.61 16.01
CA ASN A 194 -3.36 47.52 15.97
C ASN A 194 -4.75 48.07 15.59
N THR A 195 -5.25 47.76 14.38
CA THR A 195 -6.64 48.04 13.97
C THR A 195 -7.20 46.96 13.06
N ASN A 196 -8.39 46.45 13.40
CA ASN A 196 -9.13 45.48 12.58
C ASN A 196 -9.84 46.16 11.40
N THR A 197 -9.89 45.49 10.24
CA THR A 197 -10.96 45.65 9.25
C THR A 197 -11.28 44.30 8.59
N SER A 198 -12.54 44.07 8.26
CA SER A 198 -13.03 42.83 7.62
C SER A 198 -12.94 42.93 6.10
N LEU A 199 -12.34 41.92 5.46
CA LEU A 199 -12.37 41.76 4.01
C LEU A 199 -13.71 41.13 3.58
N ILE A 200 -14.66 41.97 3.20
CA ILE A 200 -15.90 41.56 2.51
C ILE A 200 -15.58 41.40 1.02
N VAL A 201 -15.73 40.19 0.49
CA VAL A 201 -15.56 39.91 -0.95
C VAL A 201 -16.92 39.67 -1.58
N SER A 202 -17.54 40.73 -2.08
CA SER A 202 -18.77 40.65 -2.87
C SER A 202 -18.44 40.31 -4.32
N ILE A 203 -18.75 39.08 -4.75
CA ILE A 203 -18.68 38.69 -6.17
C ILE A 203 -20.09 38.75 -6.74
N ASN A 204 -20.33 39.70 -7.66
CA ASN A 204 -21.65 39.86 -8.29
C ASN A 204 -21.92 38.72 -9.28
N SER A 205 -23.11 38.12 -9.17
CA SER A 205 -23.63 37.14 -10.11
C SER A 205 -24.46 37.84 -11.20
N GLU A 206 -23.89 38.08 -12.38
CA GLU A 206 -24.67 38.48 -13.56
C GLU A 206 -25.09 37.26 -14.39
N SER A 207 -26.32 36.82 -14.15
CA SER A 207 -27.01 35.81 -14.96
C SER A 207 -27.88 36.51 -16.03
N SER A 208 -27.31 36.77 -17.20
CA SER A 208 -28.00 37.40 -18.34
C SER A 208 -28.64 36.36 -19.26
N ASN A 209 -29.83 35.90 -18.86
CA ASN A 209 -30.67 35.00 -19.66
C ASN A 209 -31.41 35.80 -20.76
N SER A 210 -31.29 35.40 -22.02
CA SER A 210 -31.96 36.03 -23.18
C SER A 210 -32.50 34.96 -24.13
N ASN A 211 -33.80 35.00 -24.42
CA ASN A 211 -34.52 34.02 -25.25
C ASN A 211 -34.52 34.38 -26.75
N GLU A 212 -35.00 33.41 -27.57
CA GLU A 212 -35.66 33.58 -28.88
C GLU A 212 -34.80 34.18 -30.02
N ASN A 213 -34.57 33.50 -31.15
CA ASN A 213 -35.43 32.56 -31.89
C ASN A 213 -34.65 31.37 -32.49
#